data_AF-A0AAN5KNT3-F1
#
_entry.id   AF-A0AAN5KNT3-F1
#
_cell.length_a   1.000
_cell.length_b   1.000
_cell.length_c   1.000
_cell.angle_alpha   90.00
_cell.angle_beta   90.00
_cell.angle_gamma   90.00
#
_symmetry.space_group_name_H-M   'P 1'
#
loop_
_entity.id
_entity.type
_entity.pdbx_description
1 polymer ?
#
loop_
_entity_poly.entity_id
_entity_poly.type
_entity_poly.pdbx_seq_one_letter_code
_entity_poly.pdbx_strand_id
1 'polypeptide(L)'
;MNKTKYDIISLVLGIIGALLLIYGLNQNIPQVYYISGSLALMITAIHYKLIYFIALELILGAGHTSILLGMGKYIGSALPSLLCLQLLIFYLMFGKKNSIFLLIGIIGIALLSMGLAYNNQIIFFSGSSGVAAYAYYSAYRGQYICYLWGILNTIFASYALYQLMF
;
A
#
# COMPACT_ATOMS: atom_id res chain seq x y z
N MET A 1 -0.94 7.46 31.09
CA MET A 1 -1.76 6.55 30.24
C MET A 1 -0.81 5.62 29.47
N ASN A 2 -1.04 4.30 29.52
CA ASN A 2 -0.06 3.28 29.11
C ASN A 2 0.14 3.18 27.59
N LYS A 3 1.39 3.31 27.15
CA LYS A 3 1.87 3.18 25.76
C LYS A 3 1.35 1.92 25.06
N THR A 4 1.22 0.82 25.80
CA THR A 4 0.74 -0.48 25.31
C THR A 4 -0.73 -0.49 24.87
N LYS A 5 -1.61 0.31 25.47
CA LYS A 5 -3.03 0.35 25.06
C LYS A 5 -3.19 1.02 23.69
N TYR A 6 -2.42 2.07 23.42
CA TYR A 6 -2.45 2.77 22.13
C TYR A 6 -1.92 1.88 21.01
N ASP A 7 -0.85 1.14 21.28
CA ASP A 7 -0.30 0.18 20.31
C ASP A 7 -1.33 -0.89 19.90
N ILE A 8 -2.10 -1.41 20.86
CA ILE A 8 -3.16 -2.40 20.57
C ILE A 8 -4.28 -1.76 19.73
N ILE A 9 -4.75 -0.55 20.09
CA ILE A 9 -5.81 0.13 19.36
C ILE A 9 -5.37 0.41 17.92
N SER A 10 -4.15 0.90 17.72
CA SER A 10 -3.59 1.14 16.38
C SER A 10 -3.44 -0.15 15.58
N LEU A 11 -3.01 -1.26 16.20
CA LEU A 11 -2.95 -2.56 15.54
C LEU A 11 -4.33 -3.06 15.12
N VAL A 12 -5.33 -2.98 16.00
CA VAL A 12 -6.71 -3.35 15.68
C VAL A 12 -7.26 -2.51 14.53
N LEU A 13 -6.99 -1.19 14.55
CA LEU A 13 -7.37 -0.29 13.46
C LEU A 13 -6.72 -0.70 12.13
N GLY A 14 -5.43 -1.06 12.15
CA GLY A 14 -4.73 -1.56 10.98
C GLY A 14 -5.32 -2.87 10.44
N ILE A 15 -5.71 -3.79 11.33
CA ILE A 15 -6.37 -5.05 10.95
C ILE A 15 -7.73 -4.77 10.30
N ILE A 16 -8.53 -3.88 10.88
CA ILE A 16 -9.81 -3.45 10.29
C ILE A 16 -9.58 -2.83 8.91
N GLY A 17 -8.56 -1.97 8.78
CA GLY A 17 -8.17 -1.38 7.50
C GLY A 17 -7.82 -2.42 6.45
N ALA A 18 -6.98 -3.41 6.81
CA ALA A 18 -6.63 -4.52 5.92
C ALA A 18 -7.86 -5.35 5.51
N LEU A 19 -8.78 -5.63 6.44
CA LEU A 19 -10.01 -6.36 6.13
C LEU A 19 -10.92 -5.59 5.19
N LEU A 20 -11.06 -4.26 5.35
CA LEU A 20 -11.81 -3.40 4.43
C LEU A 20 -11.21 -3.46 3.02
N LEU A 21 -9.89 -3.38 2.92
CA LEU A 21 -9.19 -3.47 1.65
C LEU A 21 -9.41 -4.82 0.95
N ILE A 22 -9.34 -5.94 1.69
CA ILE A 22 -9.62 -7.27 1.16
C ILE A 22 -11.08 -7.38 0.72
N TYR A 23 -12.02 -6.90 1.54
CA TYR A 23 -13.44 -6.90 1.21
C TYR A 23 -13.74 -6.08 -0.06
N GLY A 24 -13.02 -4.99 -0.27
CA GLY A 24 -13.13 -4.12 -1.44
C GLY A 24 -12.82 -4.81 -2.78
N LEU A 25 -12.06 -5.91 -2.80
CA LEU A 25 -11.67 -6.61 -4.03
C LEU A 25 -12.86 -7.16 -4.85
N ASN A 26 -13.97 -7.48 -4.18
CA ASN A 26 -15.15 -8.11 -4.79
C ASN A 26 -16.36 -7.17 -4.87
N GLN A 27 -16.20 -5.88 -4.59
CA GLN A 27 -17.30 -4.92 -4.57
C GLN A 27 -17.44 -4.17 -5.90
N ASN A 28 -18.68 -3.84 -6.27
CA ASN A 28 -18.97 -3.07 -7.48
C ASN A 28 -18.37 -1.65 -7.45
N ILE A 29 -18.27 -1.06 -6.25
CA ILE A 29 -17.67 0.27 -6.02
C ILE A 29 -16.51 0.10 -5.04
N PRO A 30 -15.35 -0.42 -5.50
CA PRO A 30 -14.23 -0.75 -4.63
C PRO A 30 -13.62 0.49 -3.97
N GLN A 31 -13.73 1.67 -4.60
CA GLN A 31 -13.04 2.90 -4.21
C GLN A 31 -13.30 3.30 -2.75
N VAL A 32 -14.54 3.19 -2.26
CA VAL A 32 -14.89 3.59 -0.88
C VAL A 32 -14.17 2.71 0.15
N TYR A 33 -14.11 1.40 -0.11
CA TYR A 33 -13.41 0.44 0.75
C TYR A 33 -11.90 0.65 0.70
N TYR A 34 -11.36 0.93 -0.49
CA TYR A 34 -9.94 1.24 -0.65
C TYR A 34 -9.53 2.52 0.08
N ILE A 35 -10.33 3.59 -0.03
CA ILE A 35 -10.04 4.86 0.64
C ILE A 35 -10.15 4.70 2.17
N SER A 36 -11.24 4.12 2.66
CA SER A 36 -11.45 3.95 4.10
C SER A 36 -10.43 2.99 4.74
N GLY A 37 -10.15 1.86 4.09
CA GLY A 37 -9.14 0.91 4.54
C GLY A 37 -7.73 1.51 4.53
N SER A 38 -7.39 2.25 3.48
CA SER A 38 -6.10 2.93 3.37
C SER A 38 -5.92 4.04 4.43
N LEU A 39 -6.97 4.81 4.74
CA LEU A 39 -6.94 5.78 5.84
C LEU A 39 -6.68 5.11 7.21
N ALA A 40 -7.34 3.98 7.49
CA ALA A 40 -7.13 3.24 8.73
C ALA A 40 -5.69 2.69 8.85
N LEU A 41 -5.15 2.15 7.74
CA LEU A 41 -3.76 1.71 7.67
C LEU A 41 -2.78 2.88 7.76
N MET A 42 -3.10 4.03 7.19
CA MET A 42 -2.27 5.23 7.24
C MET A 42 -2.15 5.74 8.68
N ILE A 43 -3.26 5.79 9.43
CA ILE A 43 -3.24 6.16 10.86
C ILE A 43 -2.33 5.19 11.64
N THR A 44 -2.42 3.90 11.33
CA THR A 44 -1.56 2.87 11.93
C THR A 44 -0.08 3.12 11.57
N ALA A 45 0.24 3.40 10.31
CA ALA A 45 1.59 3.71 9.86
C ALA A 45 2.16 4.99 10.50
N ILE A 46 1.33 6.02 10.69
CA ILE A 46 1.71 7.26 11.38
C ILE A 46 2.06 6.99 12.85
N HIS A 47 1.23 6.20 13.56
CA HIS A 47 1.47 5.83 14.95
C HIS A 47 2.84 5.16 15.14
N TYR A 48 3.17 4.22 14.24
CA TYR A 48 4.45 3.50 14.25
C TYR A 48 5.58 4.23 13.49
N LYS A 49 5.36 5.46 13.00
CA LYS A 49 6.33 6.30 12.26
C LYS A 49 6.94 5.62 11.02
N LEU A 50 6.13 4.85 10.30
CA LEU A 50 6.55 4.07 9.15
C LEU A 50 6.40 4.86 7.84
N ILE A 51 7.35 5.74 7.54
CA ILE A 51 7.28 6.69 6.40
C ILE A 51 6.93 6.01 5.07
N TYR A 52 7.51 4.84 4.79
CA TYR A 52 7.24 4.11 3.54
C TYR A 52 5.75 3.71 3.44
N PHE A 53 5.18 3.19 4.51
CA PHE A 53 3.78 2.75 4.52
C PHE A 53 2.82 3.93 4.56
N ILE A 54 3.19 5.04 5.20
CA ILE A 54 2.42 6.30 5.10
C ILE A 54 2.33 6.73 3.63
N ALA A 55 3.45 6.68 2.90
CA ALA A 55 3.46 7.03 1.49
C ALA A 55 2.66 6.05 0.62
N LEU A 56 2.80 4.73 0.86
CA LEU A 56 1.99 3.69 0.19
C LEU A 56 0.49 4.01 0.31
N GLU A 57 0.00 4.27 1.52
CA GLU A 57 -1.42 4.52 1.75
C GLU A 57 -1.87 5.86 1.15
N LEU A 58 -1.06 6.92 1.25
CA LEU A 58 -1.37 8.19 0.58
C LEU A 58 -1.50 8.02 -0.94
N ILE A 59 -0.59 7.23 -1.54
CA ILE A 59 -0.55 6.99 -2.99
C ILE A 59 -1.76 6.18 -3.44
N LEU A 60 -2.08 5.08 -2.73
CA LEU A 60 -3.26 4.26 -3.00
C LEU A 60 -4.55 5.05 -2.81
N GLY A 61 -4.67 5.78 -1.70
CA GLY A 61 -5.80 6.65 -1.41
C GLY A 61 -6.00 7.70 -2.51
N ALA A 62 -4.94 8.39 -2.93
CA ALA A 62 -5.00 9.38 -4.02
C ALA A 62 -5.44 8.76 -5.36
N GLY A 63 -4.97 7.55 -5.68
CA GLY A 63 -5.42 6.81 -6.85
C GLY A 63 -6.93 6.57 -6.84
N HIS A 64 -7.44 5.98 -5.75
CA HIS A 64 -8.87 5.68 -5.65
C HIS A 64 -9.77 6.91 -5.49
N THR A 65 -9.32 7.97 -4.83
CA THR A 65 -10.08 9.23 -4.73
C THR A 65 -10.22 9.90 -6.08
N SER A 66 -9.17 9.90 -6.91
CA SER A 66 -9.25 10.48 -8.27
C SER A 66 -10.32 9.78 -9.12
N ILE A 67 -10.38 8.44 -9.06
CA ILE A 67 -11.38 7.64 -9.76
C ILE A 67 -12.79 7.95 -9.22
N LEU A 68 -12.94 8.05 -7.88
CA LEU A 68 -14.21 8.37 -7.24
C LEU A 68 -14.72 9.78 -7.62
N LEU A 69 -13.81 10.74 -7.77
CA LEU A 69 -14.12 12.11 -8.19
C LEU A 69 -14.38 12.25 -9.70
N GLY A 70 -14.37 11.14 -10.46
CA GLY A 70 -14.56 11.16 -11.90
C GLY A 70 -13.38 11.74 -12.67
N MET A 71 -12.22 11.92 -12.03
CA MET A 71 -10.99 12.30 -12.69
C MET A 71 -10.50 11.06 -13.45
N GLY A 72 -10.61 11.07 -14.77
CA GLY A 72 -10.42 9.89 -15.63
C GLY A 72 -9.15 9.08 -15.36
N LYS A 73 -9.13 7.84 -15.87
CA LYS A 73 -8.10 6.81 -15.58
C LYS A 73 -6.65 7.30 -15.70
N TYR A 74 -6.35 8.22 -16.61
CA TYR A 74 -5.02 8.81 -16.78
C TYR A 74 -4.56 9.63 -15.57
N ILE A 75 -5.46 10.38 -14.94
CA ILE A 75 -5.14 11.15 -13.73
C ILE A 75 -4.95 10.19 -12.55
N GLY A 76 -5.78 9.15 -12.47
CA GLY A 76 -5.68 8.12 -11.44
C GLY A 76 -4.44 7.23 -11.51
N SER A 77 -3.73 7.20 -12.64
CA SER A 77 -2.40 6.58 -12.73
C SER A 77 -1.25 7.59 -12.62
N ALA A 78 -1.41 8.79 -13.18
CA ALA A 78 -0.38 9.83 -13.19
C ALA A 78 -0.09 10.37 -11.78
N LEU A 79 -1.12 10.63 -10.98
CA LEU A 79 -0.95 11.13 -9.61
C LEU A 79 -0.13 10.16 -8.74
N PRO A 80 -0.47 8.86 -8.65
CA PRO A 80 0.37 7.88 -7.98
C PRO A 80 1.80 7.79 -8.51
N SER A 81 1.98 7.88 -9.83
CA SER A 81 3.31 7.80 -10.44
C SER A 81 4.19 8.97 -10.03
N LEU A 82 3.64 10.19 -10.01
CA LEU A 82 4.36 11.39 -9.56
C LEU A 82 4.69 11.32 -8.06
N LEU A 83 3.77 10.85 -7.24
CA LEU A 83 4.00 10.66 -5.80
C LEU A 83 5.05 9.58 -5.51
N CYS A 84 5.09 8.50 -6.30
CA CYS A 84 6.16 7.50 -6.25
C CYS A 84 7.53 8.10 -6.64
N LEU A 85 7.58 8.94 -7.67
CA LEU A 85 8.80 9.65 -8.06
C LEU A 85 9.27 10.58 -6.93
N GLN A 86 8.33 11.32 -6.31
CA GLN A 86 8.63 12.17 -5.17
C GLN A 86 9.17 11.36 -3.98
N LEU A 87 8.58 10.19 -3.69
CA LEU A 87 9.05 9.28 -2.64
C LEU A 87 10.47 8.77 -2.92
N LEU A 88 10.77 8.44 -4.18
CA LEU A 88 12.10 8.03 -4.61
C LEU A 88 13.13 9.14 -4.36
N ILE A 89 12.84 10.36 -4.83
CA ILE A 89 13.70 11.54 -4.63
C ILE A 89 13.90 11.81 -3.13
N PHE A 90 12.82 11.73 -2.34
CA PHE A 90 12.88 11.90 -0.88
C PHE A 90 13.85 10.91 -0.24
N TYR A 91 13.79 9.63 -0.58
CA TYR A 91 14.70 8.63 -0.02
C TYR A 91 16.14 8.78 -0.48
N LEU A 92 16.37 9.21 -1.73
CA LEU A 92 17.72 9.53 -2.23
C LEU A 92 18.34 10.70 -1.47
N MET A 93 17.57 11.76 -1.21
CA MET A 93 18.04 12.92 -0.45
C MET A 93 18.31 12.60 1.03
N PHE A 94 17.53 11.69 1.63
CA PHE A 94 17.67 11.32 3.04
C PHE A 94 18.91 10.46 3.34
N GLY A 95 19.67 10.05 2.32
CA GLY A 95 20.93 9.29 2.49
C GLY A 95 20.74 7.92 3.13
N LYS A 96 19.50 7.39 3.18
CA LYS A 96 19.26 6.01 3.61
C LYS A 96 20.03 5.11 2.65
N LYS A 97 21.01 4.32 3.16
CA LYS A 97 21.73 3.32 2.35
C LYS A 97 20.69 2.59 1.48
N ASN A 98 20.84 2.72 0.17
CA ASN A 98 19.95 2.15 -0.85
C ASN A 98 19.83 0.64 -0.66
N SER A 99 18.95 0.24 0.25
CA SER A 99 18.52 -1.13 0.40
C SER A 99 17.78 -1.47 -0.88
N ILE A 100 18.30 -2.43 -1.65
CA ILE A 100 17.65 -2.90 -2.88
C ILE A 100 16.17 -3.21 -2.62
N PHE A 101 15.82 -3.73 -1.44
CA PHE A 101 14.44 -3.96 -1.01
C PHE A 101 13.59 -2.69 -0.92
N LEU A 102 14.14 -1.55 -0.50
CA LEU A 102 13.39 -0.27 -0.47
C LEU A 102 13.06 0.17 -1.89
N LEU A 103 14.01 0.02 -2.81
CA LEU A 103 13.85 0.38 -4.22
C LEU A 103 12.81 -0.53 -4.90
N ILE A 104 12.87 -1.85 -4.63
CA ILE A 104 11.83 -2.82 -4.99
C ILE A 104 10.47 -2.40 -4.42
N GLY A 105 10.44 -1.95 -3.16
CA GLY A 105 9.22 -1.47 -2.52
C GLY A 105 8.64 -0.24 -3.21
N ILE A 106 9.45 0.76 -3.58
CA ILE A 106 8.99 1.99 -4.25
C ILE A 106 8.46 1.68 -5.66
N ILE A 107 9.19 0.86 -6.42
CA ILE A 107 8.72 0.35 -7.71
C ILE A 107 7.43 -0.45 -7.53
N GLY A 108 7.37 -1.25 -6.46
CA GLY A 108 6.18 -1.99 -6.05
C GLY A 108 4.95 -1.10 -5.87
N ILE A 109 5.08 0.03 -5.16
CA ILE A 109 3.97 1.00 -4.99
C ILE A 109 3.51 1.54 -6.35
N ALA A 110 4.46 1.92 -7.21
CA ALA A 110 4.14 2.46 -8.54
C ALA A 110 3.39 1.43 -9.38
N LEU A 111 3.89 0.21 -9.45
CA LEU A 111 3.23 -0.90 -10.16
C LEU A 111 1.88 -1.23 -9.54
N LEU A 112 1.76 -1.30 -8.21
CA LEU A 112 0.51 -1.61 -7.53
C LEU A 112 -0.57 -0.59 -7.92
N SER A 113 -0.22 0.69 -7.90
CA SER A 113 -1.15 1.75 -8.28
C SER A 113 -1.48 1.78 -9.77
N MET A 114 -0.51 1.50 -10.65
CA MET A 114 -0.77 1.36 -12.09
C MET A 114 -1.66 0.16 -12.38
N GLY A 115 -1.43 -0.98 -11.71
CA GLY A 115 -2.24 -2.18 -11.83
C GLY A 115 -3.70 -1.93 -11.48
N LEU A 116 -3.95 -1.13 -10.43
CA LEU A 116 -5.29 -0.68 -10.05
C LEU A 116 -5.91 0.26 -11.10
N ALA A 117 -5.17 1.28 -11.56
CA ALA A 117 -5.71 2.29 -12.47
C ALA A 117 -6.03 1.73 -13.87
N TYR A 118 -5.21 0.82 -14.38
CA TYR A 118 -5.38 0.18 -15.69
C TYR A 118 -6.13 -1.15 -15.65
N ASN A 119 -6.52 -1.60 -14.46
CA ASN A 119 -7.12 -2.93 -14.23
C ASN A 119 -6.28 -4.05 -14.85
N ASN A 120 -4.95 -3.97 -14.69
CA ASN A 120 -4.00 -4.94 -15.23
C ASN A 120 -3.45 -5.81 -14.09
N GLN A 121 -3.91 -7.06 -14.05
CA GLN A 121 -3.59 -8.00 -12.97
C GLN A 121 -2.10 -8.37 -12.91
N ILE A 122 -1.38 -8.43 -14.03
CA ILE A 122 0.06 -8.75 -14.04
C ILE A 122 0.84 -7.64 -13.36
N ILE A 123 0.51 -6.39 -13.68
CA ILE A 123 1.13 -5.20 -13.08
C ILE A 123 0.75 -5.13 -11.59
N PHE A 124 -0.50 -5.39 -11.25
CA PHE A 124 -0.98 -5.41 -9.87
C PHE A 124 -0.29 -6.50 -9.03
N PHE A 125 -0.13 -7.71 -9.57
CA PHE A 125 0.60 -8.81 -8.95
C PHE A 125 2.06 -8.43 -8.67
N SER A 126 2.74 -7.88 -9.68
CA SER A 126 4.14 -7.46 -9.58
C SER A 126 4.30 -6.36 -8.53
N GLY A 127 3.38 -5.40 -8.50
CA GLY A 127 3.35 -4.33 -7.51
C GLY A 127 3.14 -4.83 -6.08
N SER A 128 2.10 -5.65 -5.88
CA SER A 128 1.78 -6.26 -4.60
C SER A 128 2.96 -7.08 -4.06
N SER A 129 3.61 -7.87 -4.93
CA SER A 129 4.79 -8.67 -4.56
C SER A 129 5.97 -7.79 -4.13
N GLY A 130 6.21 -6.67 -4.82
CA GLY A 130 7.27 -5.72 -4.46
C GLY A 130 7.04 -5.06 -3.10
N VAL A 131 5.81 -4.63 -2.82
CA VAL A 131 5.42 -4.07 -1.51
C VAL A 131 5.53 -5.12 -0.41
N ALA A 132 5.06 -6.35 -0.66
CA ALA A 132 5.17 -7.46 0.29
C ALA A 132 6.63 -7.79 0.63
N ALA A 133 7.51 -7.86 -0.37
CA ALA A 133 8.93 -8.13 -0.17
C ALA A 133 9.59 -7.08 0.74
N TYR A 134 9.32 -5.79 0.52
CA TYR A 134 9.83 -4.73 1.38
C TYR A 134 9.24 -4.78 2.80
N ALA A 135 7.97 -5.13 2.93
CA ALA A 135 7.30 -5.25 4.22
C ALA A 135 7.86 -6.39 5.06
N TYR A 136 8.06 -7.57 4.48
CA TYR A 136 8.71 -8.68 5.15
C TYR A 136 10.17 -8.39 5.50
N TYR A 137 10.92 -7.72 4.62
CA TYR A 137 12.28 -7.28 4.92
C TYR A 137 12.32 -6.33 6.12
N SER A 138 11.41 -5.34 6.16
CA SER A 138 11.32 -4.38 7.27
C SER A 138 10.90 -5.05 8.57
N ALA A 139 9.99 -6.03 8.51
CA ALA A 139 9.59 -6.83 9.65
C ALA A 139 10.75 -7.66 10.21
N TYR A 140 11.50 -8.34 9.34
CA TYR A 140 12.69 -9.11 9.72
C TYR A 140 13.77 -8.24 10.39
N ARG A 141 13.88 -6.96 10.01
CA ARG A 141 14.79 -5.98 10.62
C ARG A 141 14.30 -5.42 11.97
N GLY A 142 13.22 -5.95 12.53
CA GLY A 142 12.71 -5.62 13.86
C GLY A 142 11.46 -4.75 13.89
N GLN A 143 10.91 -4.36 12.73
CA GLN A 143 9.65 -3.60 12.66
C GLN A 143 8.45 -4.54 12.47
N TYR A 144 8.12 -5.34 13.48
CA TYR A 144 7.14 -6.44 13.37
C TYR A 144 5.76 -6.04 12.85
N ILE A 145 5.31 -4.82 13.14
CA ILE A 145 4.04 -4.30 12.62
C ILE A 145 3.97 -4.32 11.08
N CYS A 146 5.12 -4.28 10.40
CA CYS A 146 5.22 -4.36 8.94
C CYS A 146 4.67 -5.67 8.37
N TYR A 147 4.56 -6.74 9.17
CA TYR A 147 3.90 -7.98 8.75
C TYR A 147 2.45 -7.76 8.32
N LEU A 148 1.77 -6.75 8.86
CA LEU A 148 0.41 -6.42 8.47
C LEU A 148 0.32 -6.09 6.97
N TRP A 149 1.19 -5.20 6.49
CA TRP A 149 1.28 -4.88 5.06
C TRP A 149 1.83 -6.04 4.24
N GLY A 150 2.76 -6.83 4.79
CA GLY A 150 3.32 -8.01 4.12
C GLY A 150 2.25 -9.05 3.81
N ILE A 151 1.46 -9.43 4.81
CA ILE A 151 0.37 -10.41 4.68
C ILE A 151 -0.70 -9.87 3.74
N LEU A 152 -1.14 -8.62 3.92
CA LEU A 152 -2.14 -7.98 3.05
C LEU A 152 -1.72 -8.00 1.58
N ASN A 153 -0.49 -7.56 1.27
CA ASN A 153 -0.01 -7.52 -0.11
C ASN A 153 0.27 -8.93 -0.68
N THR A 154 0.55 -9.92 0.18
CA THR A 154 0.61 -11.32 -0.25
C THR A 154 -0.77 -11.80 -0.69
N ILE A 155 -1.83 -11.49 0.08
CA ILE A 155 -3.22 -11.81 -0.29
C ILE A 155 -3.59 -11.15 -1.62
N PHE A 156 -3.24 -9.87 -1.80
CA PHE A 156 -3.44 -9.16 -3.07
C PHE A 156 -2.71 -9.80 -4.25
N ALA A 157 -1.44 -10.18 -4.07
CA ALA A 157 -0.69 -10.88 -5.09
C ALA A 157 -1.34 -12.23 -5.45
N SER A 158 -1.72 -13.03 -4.46
CA SER A 158 -2.42 -14.30 -4.66
C SER A 158 -3.76 -14.13 -5.37
N TYR A 159 -4.53 -13.09 -5.02
CA TYR A 159 -5.80 -12.79 -5.67
C TYR A 159 -5.61 -12.45 -7.16
N ALA A 160 -4.62 -11.63 -7.49
CA ALA A 160 -4.35 -11.31 -8.89
C ALA A 160 -3.81 -12.50 -9.69
N LEU A 161 -3.00 -13.38 -9.07
CA LEU A 161 -2.63 -14.65 -9.69
C LEU A 161 -3.85 -15.54 -9.95
N TYR A 162 -4.77 -15.62 -8.99
CA TYR A 162 -6.00 -16.39 -9.16
C TYR A 162 -6.81 -15.89 -10.36
N GLN A 163 -7.03 -14.57 -10.47
CA GLN A 163 -7.76 -13.99 -11.61
C GLN A 163 -7.02 -14.10 -12.95
N LEU A 164 -5.69 -14.28 -12.94
CA LEU A 164 -4.92 -14.51 -14.17
C LEU A 164 -5.06 -15.95 -14.69
N MET A 165 -5.29 -16.91 -13.80
CA MET A 165 -5.40 -18.32 -14.17
C MET A 165 -6.83 -18.79 -14.44
N PHE A 166 -7.84 -18.14 -13.85
CA PHE A 166 -9.26 -18.52 -13.91
C PHE A 166 -10.12 -17.32 -14.27
#